data_AF-A0A0F9SLX2-F1
#
_entry.id   AF-A0A0F9SLX2-F1
#
_cell.length_a   1.000
_cell.length_b   1.000
_cell.length_c   1.000
_cell.angle_alpha   90.00
_cell.angle_beta   90.00
_cell.angle_gamma   90.00
#
_symmetry.space_group_name_H-M   'P 1'
#
loop_
_entity.id
_entity.type
_entity.pdbx_description
1 polymer ?
#
loop_
_entity_poly.entity_id
_entity_poly.type
_entity_poly.pdbx_seq_one_letter_code
_entity_poly.pdbx_strand_id
1 'polypeptide(L)'
;MPVDGCVSTNDEPKTFADLFGLTISQGGLNMLRRSQTAFALERDMAIVALRREKVVASDETGVRIEGSNAYQWVFRSSEAVVHRAAPTRGTVVVRDLMDGHRPEVWCSDCRFR
;
A
#
# COMPACT_ATOMS: atom_id res chain seq x y z
N MET A 1 29.59 -32.87 26.56
CA MET A 1 29.56 -31.68 25.71
C MET A 1 28.09 -31.34 25.47
N PRO A 2 27.60 -30.19 25.94
CA PRO A 2 26.18 -29.86 25.87
C PRO A 2 25.80 -29.49 24.43
N VAL A 3 24.58 -29.83 24.04
CA VAL A 3 23.98 -29.40 22.77
C VAL A 3 23.32 -28.03 22.98
N ASP A 4 24.02 -26.98 22.55
CA ASP A 4 23.42 -25.69 22.19
C ASP A 4 22.53 -25.91 20.95
N GLY A 5 21.40 -25.24 20.72
CA GLY A 5 20.72 -24.21 21.43
C GLY A 5 19.32 -24.06 20.80
N CYS A 6 18.38 -23.61 21.61
CA CYS A 6 17.02 -23.29 21.22
C CYS A 6 17.01 -22.22 20.11
N VAL A 7 16.42 -22.50 18.94
CA VAL A 7 16.02 -21.47 17.97
C VAL A 7 14.51 -21.45 17.90
N SER A 8 13.91 -20.78 18.87
CA SER A 8 12.60 -20.14 18.69
C SER A 8 12.87 -18.85 17.93
N THR A 9 12.67 -18.84 16.61
CA THR A 9 12.61 -17.58 15.87
C THR A 9 11.28 -16.92 16.19
N ASN A 10 11.30 -16.11 17.25
CA ASN A 10 10.26 -15.11 17.46
C ASN A 10 10.31 -14.13 16.29
N ASP A 11 9.17 -13.93 15.65
CA ASP A 11 8.94 -12.98 14.55
C ASP A 11 9.02 -11.55 15.13
N GLU A 12 10.23 -11.05 15.40
CA GLU A 12 10.43 -9.69 15.92
C GLU A 12 10.06 -8.66 14.84
N PRO A 13 9.19 -7.67 15.15
CA PRO A 13 8.79 -6.66 14.19
C PRO A 13 10.00 -5.80 13.83
N LYS A 14 10.51 -5.97 12.59
CA LYS A 14 11.59 -5.14 12.05
C LYS A 14 11.20 -3.66 12.12
N THR A 15 12.06 -2.85 12.73
CA THR A 15 11.81 -1.42 12.89
C THR A 15 12.18 -0.66 11.61
N PHE A 16 11.71 0.59 11.47
CA PHE A 16 12.16 1.47 10.39
C PHE A 16 13.67 1.71 10.40
N ALA A 17 14.31 1.62 11.58
CA ALA A 17 15.75 1.68 11.70
C ALA A 17 16.42 0.45 11.08
N ASP A 18 15.87 -0.74 11.29
CA ASP A 18 16.44 -1.99 10.78
C ASP A 18 16.29 -2.14 9.26
N LEU A 19 15.20 -1.59 8.70
CA LEU A 19 14.90 -1.69 7.27
C LEU A 19 15.48 -0.54 6.45
N PHE A 20 15.50 0.67 7.00
CA PHE A 20 15.82 1.89 6.26
C PHE A 20 16.87 2.78 6.93
N GLY A 21 17.41 2.39 8.09
CA GLY A 21 18.31 3.24 8.88
C GLY A 21 17.64 4.49 9.46
N LEU A 22 16.29 4.53 9.47
CA LEU A 22 15.53 5.70 9.90
C LEU A 22 14.95 5.50 11.31
N THR A 23 15.52 6.21 12.28
CA THR A 23 14.95 6.30 13.63
C THR A 23 13.80 7.31 13.63
N ILE A 24 12.57 6.83 13.48
CA ILE A 24 11.37 7.69 13.53
C ILE A 24 10.93 7.85 14.99
N SER A 25 10.99 9.07 15.51
CA SER A 25 10.43 9.39 16.83
C SER A 25 8.90 9.48 16.80
N GLN A 26 8.24 9.39 17.95
CA GLN A 26 6.80 9.68 18.06
C GLN A 26 6.44 11.08 17.52
N GLY A 27 7.34 12.05 17.68
CA GLY A 27 7.21 13.38 17.07
C GLY A 27 7.25 13.33 15.54
N GLY A 28 8.16 12.55 14.95
CA GLY A 28 8.23 12.31 13.50
C GLY A 28 6.99 11.62 12.95
N LEU A 29 6.45 10.62 13.65
CA LEU A 29 5.19 9.99 13.28
C LEU A 29 4.02 10.98 13.32
N ASN A 30 3.94 11.83 14.35
CA ASN A 30 2.94 12.90 14.43
C ASN A 30 3.08 13.91 13.29
N MET A 31 4.31 14.24 12.86
CA MET A 31 4.54 15.10 11.70
C MET A 31 4.07 14.44 10.40
N LEU A 32 4.38 13.16 10.18
CA LEU A 32 3.89 12.40 9.04
C LEU A 32 2.36 12.31 9.03
N ARG A 33 1.73 12.11 10.19
CA ARG A 33 0.26 12.12 10.29
C ARG A 33 -0.33 13.47 9.90
N ARG A 34 0.31 14.58 10.28
CA ARG A 34 -0.15 15.94 9.93
C ARG A 34 0.04 16.26 8.45
N SER A 35 1.11 15.77 7.83
CA SER A 35 1.36 15.99 6.41
C SER A 35 0.40 15.22 5.52
N GLN A 36 -0.29 14.18 6.03
CA GLN A 36 -1.35 13.48 5.28
C GLN A 36 -2.41 14.43 4.71
N THR A 37 -2.79 15.48 5.46
CA THR A 37 -3.75 16.48 4.98
C THR A 37 -3.18 17.28 3.81
N ALA A 38 -1.88 17.56 3.81
CA ALA A 38 -1.24 18.27 2.71
C ALA A 38 -1.28 17.42 1.43
N PHE A 39 -1.00 16.11 1.53
CA PHE A 39 -1.00 15.19 0.39
C PHE A 39 -2.40 14.77 -0.09
N ALA A 40 -3.45 15.13 0.65
CA ALA A 40 -4.80 14.70 0.31
C ALA A 40 -5.23 15.27 -1.06
N LEU A 41 -4.86 16.53 -1.35
CA LEU A 41 -5.20 17.18 -2.60
C LEU A 41 -4.50 16.50 -3.79
N GLU A 42 -3.19 16.27 -3.73
CA GLU A 42 -2.45 15.60 -4.80
C GLU A 42 -2.90 14.16 -5.00
N ARG A 43 -3.20 13.44 -3.91
CA ARG A 43 -3.79 12.10 -3.98
C ARG A 43 -5.12 12.15 -4.74
N ASP A 44 -6.01 13.07 -4.39
CA ASP A 44 -7.34 13.15 -5.01
C ASP A 44 -7.24 13.56 -6.48
N MET A 45 -6.30 14.47 -6.83
CA MET A 45 -5.97 14.80 -8.22
C MET A 45 -5.45 13.58 -8.99
N ALA A 46 -4.55 12.79 -8.40
CA ALA A 46 -4.03 11.56 -9.01
C ALA A 46 -5.14 10.53 -9.23
N ILE A 47 -6.10 10.40 -8.31
CA ILE A 47 -7.28 9.53 -8.48
C ILE A 47 -8.16 10.03 -9.62
N VAL A 48 -8.40 11.35 -9.71
CA VAL A 48 -9.18 11.93 -10.82
C VAL A 48 -8.50 11.72 -12.16
N ALA A 49 -7.17 11.89 -12.23
CA ALA A 49 -6.39 11.61 -13.43
C ALA A 49 -6.51 10.13 -13.83
N LEU A 50 -6.32 9.21 -12.86
CA LEU A 50 -6.49 7.78 -13.08
C LEU A 50 -7.88 7.41 -13.63
N ARG A 51 -8.94 8.11 -13.17
CA ARG A 51 -10.33 7.92 -13.62
C ARG A 51 -10.65 8.52 -14.99
N ARG A 52 -9.69 9.16 -15.66
CA ARG A 52 -9.84 9.66 -17.04
C ARG A 52 -9.08 8.83 -18.05
N GLU A 53 -8.15 8.01 -17.56
CA GLU A 53 -7.24 7.26 -18.39
C GLU A 53 -7.91 6.03 -19.01
N LYS A 54 -7.50 5.73 -20.24
CA LYS A 54 -7.99 4.58 -21.01
C LYS A 54 -7.27 3.29 -20.65
N VAL A 55 -6.03 3.40 -20.17
CA VAL A 55 -5.19 2.26 -19.81
C VAL A 55 -4.77 2.39 -18.36
N VAL A 56 -5.11 1.39 -17.56
CA VAL A 56 -4.74 1.33 -16.15
C VAL A 56 -4.10 -0.02 -15.87
N ALA A 57 -3.02 -0.02 -15.10
CA ALA A 57 -2.46 -1.23 -14.52
C ALA A 57 -2.61 -1.23 -13.00
N SER A 58 -2.81 -2.42 -12.42
CA SER A 58 -2.87 -2.60 -10.97
C SER A 58 -2.04 -3.77 -10.49
N ASP A 59 -1.43 -3.57 -9.33
CA ASP A 59 -0.66 -4.57 -8.60
C ASP A 59 -0.98 -4.50 -7.10
N GLU A 60 -0.87 -5.62 -6.40
CA GLU A 60 -0.94 -5.64 -4.93
C GLU A 60 0.21 -6.42 -4.32
N THR A 61 0.69 -5.92 -3.19
CA THR A 61 1.66 -6.63 -2.36
C THR A 61 1.10 -6.80 -0.96
N GLY A 62 1.20 -8.03 -0.44
CA GLY A 62 0.81 -8.34 0.94
C GLY A 62 1.70 -7.62 1.95
N VAL A 63 1.08 -7.01 2.96
CA VAL A 63 1.77 -6.29 4.04
C VAL A 63 1.16 -6.66 5.40
N ARG A 64 1.93 -6.46 6.48
CA ARG A 64 1.46 -6.67 7.86
C ARG A 64 1.29 -5.31 8.52
N ILE A 65 0.06 -4.98 8.90
CA ILE A 65 -0.29 -3.74 9.59
C ILE A 65 -0.85 -4.12 10.95
N GLU A 66 -0.17 -3.72 12.04
CA GLU A 66 -0.59 -4.01 13.42
C GLU A 66 -0.89 -5.50 13.66
N GLY A 67 -0.06 -6.40 13.10
CA GLY A 67 -0.27 -7.85 13.23
C GLY A 67 -1.46 -8.41 12.43
N SER A 68 -2.06 -7.60 11.55
CA SER A 68 -3.12 -8.02 10.63
C SER A 68 -2.63 -8.10 9.18
N ASN A 69 -3.16 -9.05 8.42
CA ASN A 69 -2.85 -9.17 7.00
C ASN A 69 -3.59 -8.07 6.25
N ALA A 70 -2.85 -7.26 5.52
CA ALA A 70 -3.36 -6.21 4.67
C ALA A 70 -2.64 -6.25 3.32
N TYR A 71 -3.03 -5.37 2.42
CA TYR A 71 -2.52 -5.29 1.07
C TYR A 71 -2.24 -3.84 0.74
N GLN A 72 -1.05 -3.57 0.20
CA GLN A 72 -0.73 -2.31 -0.44
C GLN A 72 -1.00 -2.45 -1.93
N TRP A 73 -1.98 -1.71 -2.41
CA TRP A 73 -2.33 -1.63 -3.82
C TRP A 73 -1.59 -0.50 -4.49
N VAL A 74 -1.19 -0.73 -5.74
CA VAL A 74 -0.66 0.29 -6.63
C VAL A 74 -1.50 0.30 -7.90
N PHE A 75 -2.05 1.46 -8.23
CA PHE A 75 -2.73 1.70 -9.49
C PHE A 75 -1.92 2.69 -10.29
N ARG A 76 -1.62 2.39 -11.54
CA ARG A 76 -0.83 3.26 -12.39
C ARG A 76 -1.47 3.45 -13.76
N SER A 77 -1.24 4.62 -14.32
CA SER A 77 -1.55 4.99 -15.69
C SER A 77 -0.35 5.74 -16.27
N SER A 78 -0.54 6.38 -17.43
CA SER A 78 0.47 7.27 -17.99
C SER A 78 0.63 8.57 -17.18
N GLU A 79 -0.47 9.05 -16.60
CA GLU A 79 -0.53 10.36 -15.93
C GLU A 79 -0.48 10.30 -14.39
N ALA A 80 -0.78 9.14 -13.79
CA ALA A 80 -0.90 9.04 -12.33
C ALA A 80 -0.51 7.67 -11.78
N VAL A 81 0.04 7.70 -10.55
CA VAL A 81 0.26 6.52 -9.71
C VAL A 81 -0.41 6.76 -8.36
N VAL A 82 -1.24 5.81 -7.92
CA VAL A 82 -2.00 5.88 -6.67
C VAL A 82 -1.67 4.65 -5.83
N HIS A 83 -1.21 4.90 -4.60
CA HIS A 83 -0.98 3.88 -3.59
C HIS A 83 -2.16 3.82 -2.62
N ARG A 84 -2.61 2.61 -2.28
CA ARG A 84 -3.74 2.41 -1.37
C ARG A 84 -3.53 1.21 -0.46
N ALA A 85 -3.48 1.44 0.84
CA ALA A 85 -3.56 0.36 1.82
C ALA A 85 -5.01 -0.10 1.96
N ALA A 86 -5.24 -1.41 1.94
CA ALA A 86 -6.55 -2.02 2.11
C ALA A 86 -6.47 -3.33 2.91
N PRO A 87 -7.49 -3.68 3.71
CA PRO A 87 -7.50 -4.94 4.45
C PRO A 87 -7.77 -6.15 3.55
N THR A 88 -8.13 -5.94 2.28
CA THR A 88 -8.51 -7.02 1.36
C THR A 88 -7.78 -6.90 0.02
N ARG A 89 -7.63 -8.05 -0.64
CA ARG A 89 -7.22 -8.20 -2.04
C ARG A 89 -8.40 -8.32 -3.02
N GLY A 90 -9.60 -7.92 -2.58
CA GLY A 90 -10.84 -8.14 -3.33
C GLY A 90 -11.15 -7.03 -4.34
N THR A 91 -12.06 -7.33 -5.27
CA THR A 91 -12.60 -6.38 -6.28
C THR A 91 -13.13 -5.07 -5.69
N VAL A 92 -13.58 -5.09 -4.44
CA VAL A 92 -14.09 -3.92 -3.71
C VAL A 92 -13.11 -2.74 -3.75
N VAL A 93 -11.81 -2.99 -3.58
CA VAL A 93 -10.80 -1.92 -3.55
C VAL A 93 -10.72 -1.20 -4.89
N VAL A 94 -10.78 -1.97 -5.99
CA VAL A 94 -10.75 -1.47 -7.35
C VAL A 94 -12.01 -0.68 -7.66
N ARG A 95 -13.19 -1.24 -7.35
CA ARG A 95 -14.48 -0.58 -7.58
C ARG A 95 -14.57 0.75 -6.85
N ASP A 96 -14.18 0.78 -5.57
CA ASP A 96 -14.26 1.97 -4.75
C ASP A 96 -13.23 3.03 -5.18
N LEU A 97 -12.09 2.62 -5.77
CA LEU A 97 -11.14 3.56 -6.34
C LEU A 97 -11.64 4.14 -7.66
N MET A 98 -12.17 3.30 -8.55
CA MET A 98 -12.59 3.70 -9.89
C MET A 98 -13.94 4.41 -9.94
N ASP A 99 -14.82 4.17 -8.95
CA ASP A 99 -16.06 4.92 -8.77
C ASP A 99 -16.92 4.99 -10.04
N GLY A 100 -17.07 3.83 -10.69
CA GLY A 100 -17.82 3.68 -11.93
C GLY A 100 -17.02 3.90 -13.21
N HIS A 101 -15.80 4.49 -13.16
CA HIS A 101 -14.92 4.55 -14.32
C HIS A 101 -14.51 3.15 -14.79
N ARG A 102 -14.49 2.96 -16.10
CA ARG A 102 -14.06 1.70 -16.73
C ARG A 102 -13.02 2.03 -17.79
N PRO A 103 -11.73 1.78 -17.53
CA PRO A 103 -10.72 1.95 -18.56
C PRO A 103 -10.95 0.96 -19.70
N GLU A 104 -10.54 1.34 -20.90
CA GLU A 104 -10.63 0.50 -22.10
C GLU A 104 -9.73 -0.74 -21.96
N VAL A 105 -8.57 -0.59 -21.31
CA VAL A 105 -7.61 -1.67 -21.05
C VAL A 105 -7.22 -1.69 -19.58
N TRP A 106 -7.32 -2.88 -18.98
CA TRP A 106 -6.84 -3.14 -17.63
C TRP A 106 -5.74 -4.20 -17.63
N CYS A 107 -4.55 -3.85 -17.14
CA CYS A 107 -3.44 -4.77 -16.98
C CYS A 107 -3.27 -5.15 -15.51
N SER A 108 -3.48 -6.42 -15.18
CA SER A 108 -3.17 -6.93 -13.83
C SER A 108 -2.84 -8.41 -13.90
N ASP A 109 -1.81 -8.82 -13.15
CA ASP A 109 -1.52 -10.25 -12.92
C ASP A 109 -2.44 -10.84 -11.82
N CYS A 110 -3.14 -9.97 -11.12
CA CYS A 110 -3.88 -10.32 -9.93
C CYS A 110 -5.28 -10.82 -10.31
N ARG A 111 -5.57 -12.09 -10.03
CA ARG A 111 -6.95 -12.58 -10.10
C ARG A 111 -7.78 -11.90 -9.02
N PHE A 112 -8.68 -11.03 -9.45
CA PHE A 112 -9.76 -10.53 -8.63
C PHE A 112 -10.69 -11.69 -8.23
N ARG A 113 -10.69 -12.05 -6.95
CA ARG A 113 -11.57 -13.08 -6.37
C ARG A 113 -12.68 -12.42 -5.55
#